data_AF-A0AAX2LW04-F1
#
_entry.id   AF-A0AAX2LW04-F1
#
_cell.length_a   1.000
_cell.length_b   1.000
_cell.length_c   1.000
_cell.angle_alpha   90.00
_cell.angle_beta   90.00
_cell.angle_gamma   90.00
#
_symmetry.space_group_name_H-M   'P 1'
#
loop_
_entity.id
_entity.type
_entity.pdbx_description
1 polymer ?
#
loop_
_entity_poly.entity_id
_entity_poly.type
_entity_poly.pdbx_seq_one_letter_code
_entity_poly.pdbx_strand_id
1 'polypeptide(L)' 'MVITNIDDAMWPGILAVQHEMYTEVAPEKLAVLQSKWRQSPQSCFVFRT' A
#
# COMPACT_ATOMS: atom_id res chain seq x y z
N MET A 1 13.72 10.56 -3.52
CA MET A 1 13.28 9.69 -4.63
C MET A 1 13.92 8.31 -4.49
N VAL A 2 13.25 7.43 -3.75
CA VAL A 2 13.69 6.05 -3.48
C VAL A 2 12.50 5.09 -3.60
N ILE A 3 12.77 3.85 -4.04
CA ILE A 3 11.81 2.75 -4.06
C ILE A 3 12.28 1.72 -3.04
N THR A 4 11.43 1.36 -2.08
CA THR A 4 11.77 0.43 -0.99
C THR A 4 10.65 -0.58 -0.78
N ASN A 5 10.98 -1.78 -0.29
CA ASN A 5 9.97 -2.74 0.13
C ASN A 5 9.06 -2.15 1.23
N ILE A 6 7.82 -2.63 1.27
CA ILE A 6 6.87 -2.29 2.33
C ILE A 6 7.32 -2.94 3.65
N ASP A 7 7.29 -2.15 4.72
CA ASP A 7 7.29 -2.63 6.10
C ASP A 7 5.98 -2.26 6.80
N ASP A 8 5.76 -2.78 8.01
CA ASP A 8 4.51 -2.56 8.74
C ASP A 8 4.25 -1.08 9.09
N ALA A 9 5.29 -0.26 9.25
CA ALA A 9 5.13 1.16 9.58
C ALA A 9 4.60 1.98 8.40
N MET A 10 4.63 1.44 7.17
CA MET A 10 4.20 2.16 5.97
C MET A 10 2.68 2.09 5.72
N TRP A 11 1.95 1.18 6.39
CA TRP A 11 0.52 0.95 6.14
C TRP A 11 -0.39 2.18 6.29
N PRO A 12 -0.22 3.06 7.29
CA PRO A 12 -1.01 4.28 7.38
C PRO A 12 -0.88 5.17 6.14
N GLY A 13 0.33 5.29 5.59
CA GLY A 13 0.58 6.07 4.36
C GLY A 13 0.00 5.40 3.11
N ILE A 14 0.13 4.08 2.99
CA ILE A 14 -0.48 3.31 1.88
C ILE A 14 -2.00 3.49 1.86
N LEU A 15 -2.66 3.47 3.02
CA LEU A 15 -4.10 3.69 3.13
C LEU A 15 -4.50 5.12 2.78
N ALA A 16 -3.71 6.13 3.18
CA ALA A 16 -3.96 7.51 2.82
C ALA A 16 -3.96 7.69 1.30
N VAL A 17 -2.94 7.18 0.61
CA VAL A 17 -2.87 7.19 -0.85
C VAL A 17 -4.07 6.47 -1.47
N GLN A 18 -4.44 5.30 -0.96
CA GLN A 18 -5.59 4.58 -1.49
C GLN A 18 -6.89 5.38 -1.35
N HIS A 19 -7.09 6.07 -0.23
CA HIS A 19 -8.27 6.90 0.00
C HIS A 19 -8.32 8.12 -0.92
N GLU A 20 -7.16 8.73 -1.21
CA GLU A 20 -7.05 9.88 -2.11
C GLU A 20 -7.29 9.51 -3.58
N MET A 21 -6.85 8.31 -4.00
CA MET A 21 -6.91 7.90 -5.42
C MET A 21 -8.24 7.23 -5.81
N TYR A 22 -8.88 6.52 -4.88
CA TYR A 22 -10.15 5.85 -5.13
C TYR A 22 -11.32 6.82 -4.92
N THR A 23 -11.53 7.72 -5.87
CA THR A 23 -12.56 8.76 -5.81
C THR A 23 -13.95 8.30 -6.26
N GLU A 24 -14.01 7.31 -7.14
CA GLU A 24 -15.25 6.86 -7.78
C GLU A 24 -15.78 5.52 -7.24
N VAL A 25 -14.94 4.75 -6.55
CA VAL A 25 -15.28 3.44 -6.01
C VAL A 25 -14.71 3.26 -4.61
N ALA A 26 -15.34 2.43 -3.79
CA ALA A 26 -14.84 2.14 -2.44
C ALA A 26 -13.45 1.46 -2.51
N PRO A 27 -12.48 1.89 -1.70
CA PRO A 27 -11.16 1.28 -1.65
C PRO A 27 -11.20 -0.17 -1.14
N GLU A 28 -10.19 -0.98 -1.49
CA GLU A 28 -10.04 -2.33 -0.97
C GLU A 28 -9.83 -2.32 0.56
N LYS A 29 -10.33 -3.34 1.26
CA LYS A 29 -10.13 -3.48 2.70
C LYS A 29 -8.64 -3.63 3.03
N LEU A 30 -8.19 -3.09 4.17
CA LEU A 30 -6.81 -3.21 4.65
C LEU A 30 -6.29 -4.66 4.64
N ALA A 31 -7.09 -5.61 5.12
CA ALA A 31 -6.72 -7.03 5.13
C ALA A 31 -6.45 -7.60 3.73
N VAL A 32 -7.18 -7.12 2.70
CA VAL A 32 -6.98 -7.54 1.31
C VAL A 32 -5.67 -6.98 0.78
N LEU A 33 -5.39 -5.69 1.00
CA LEU A 33 -4.11 -5.09 0.62
C LEU A 33 -2.93 -5.78 1.30
N GLN A 34 -3.02 -5.99 2.62
CA GLN A 34 -2.00 -6.70 3.40
C GLN A 34 -1.81 -8.13 2.93
N SER A 35 -2.86 -8.81 2.47
CA SER A 35 -2.75 -10.17 1.95
C SER A 35 -1.88 -10.26 0.69
N LYS A 36 -1.94 -9.24 -0.20
CA LYS A 36 -1.12 -9.19 -1.42
C LYS A 36 0.36 -9.02 -1.06
N TRP A 37 0.65 -8.09 -0.15
CA TRP A 37 2.01 -7.87 0.36
C TRP A 37 2.56 -9.11 1.08
N ARG A 38 1.78 -9.75 1.96
CA ARG A 38 2.22 -10.96 2.68
C ARG A 38 2.49 -12.15 1.77
N GLN A 39 1.75 -12.28 0.67
CA GLN A 39 1.96 -13.35 -0.31
C GLN A 39 3.23 -13.13 -1.14
N SER A 40 3.55 -11.88 -1.47
CA SER A 40 4.69 -11.54 -2.33
C SER A 40 5.41 -10.26 -1.87
N PRO A 41 6.08 -10.25 -0.70
CA PRO A 41 6.65 -9.04 -0.12
C PRO A 41 7.77 -8.43 -0.99
N GLN A 42 8.44 -9.27 -1.77
CA GLN A 42 9.50 -8.89 -2.68
C GLN A 42 9.00 -8.19 -3.96
N SER A 43 7.69 -8.20 -4.24
CA SER A 43 7.09 -7.52 -5.39
C SER A 43 6.23 -6.31 -5.02
N CYS A 44 6.25 -5.89 -3.75
CA CYS A 44 5.45 -4.76 -3.27
C CYS A 44 6.36 -3.66 -2.70
N PHE A 45 6.20 -2.45 -3.21
CA PHE A 45 7.11 -1.33 -2.94
C PHE A 45 6.36 -0.03 -2.69
N VAL A 46 7.02 0.89 -1.98
CA VAL A 46 6.60 2.28 -1.84
C VAL A 46 7.63 3.17 -2.52
N PHE A 47 7.16 4.18 -3.24
CA PHE A 47 7.97 5.28 -3.73
C PHE A 47 7.91 6.45 -2.75
N ARG A 48 9.07 7.00 -2.38
CA ARG A 48 9.18 8.20 -1.54
C ARG A 48 9.99 9.27 -2.25
N THR A 49 9.41 10.45 -2.42
CA THR A 49 10.08 11.64 -2.98
C THR A 49 11.00 12.27 -1.96
#